data_AF-A0A842I2W1-F1
#
_entry.id   AF-A0A842I2W1-F1
#
_cell.length_a   1.000
_cell.length_b   1.000
_cell.length_c   1.000
_cell.angle_alpha   90.00
_cell.angle_beta   90.00
_cell.angle_gamma   90.00
#
_symmetry.space_group_name_H-M   'P 1'
#
loop_
_entity.id
_entity.type
_entity.pdbx_description
1 polymer ?
#
loop_
_entity_poly.entity_id
_entity_poly.type
_entity_poly.pdbx_seq_one_letter_code
_entity_poly.pdbx_strand_id
1 'polypeptide(L)'
;MSGANRAEFKAACLALLDRLCIEHPAGHQSKLAARYILISRSGERIPIMFEKAPNVAAQLWLRAEHTRHLGKGLGETRSYPAHALYTEKDEKGRPIYGRHAALKAMRDMANADLVKLEIEWIGQLERVIGAILDT
;
A
#
# COMPACT_ATOMS: atom_id res chain seq x y z
N MET A 1 8.11 -19.29 3.36
CA MET A 1 7.98 -18.86 4.77
C MET A 1 6.89 -19.66 5.47
N SER A 2 7.15 -20.14 6.70
CA SER A 2 6.09 -20.65 7.58
C SER A 2 5.13 -19.52 8.00
N GLY A 3 3.98 -19.86 8.58
CA GLY A 3 3.01 -18.87 9.07
C GLY A 3 3.58 -17.92 10.14
N ALA A 4 4.41 -18.44 11.05
CA ALA A 4 5.08 -17.64 12.09
C ALA A 4 6.10 -16.65 11.49
N ASN A 5 6.94 -17.13 10.57
CA ASN A 5 7.95 -16.29 9.90
C ASN A 5 7.30 -15.15 9.08
N ARG A 6 6.14 -15.41 8.45
CA ARG A 6 5.38 -14.35 7.75
C ARG A 6 4.86 -13.27 8.70
N ALA A 7 4.37 -13.66 9.88
CA ALA A 7 3.84 -12.72 10.86
C ALA A 7 4.96 -11.82 11.42
N GLU A 8 6.11 -12.40 11.77
CA GLU A 8 7.30 -11.68 12.21
C GLU A 8 7.80 -10.72 11.14
N PHE A 9 7.86 -11.17 9.88
CA PHE A 9 8.25 -10.33 8.76
C PHE A 9 7.31 -9.14 8.55
N LYS A 10 5.99 -9.35 8.62
CA LYS A 10 5.01 -8.26 8.55
C LYS A 10 5.15 -7.29 9.73
N ALA A 11 5.42 -7.78 10.93
CA ALA A 11 5.66 -6.95 12.09
C ALA A 11 6.90 -6.07 11.91
N ALA A 12 7.99 -6.61 11.35
CA ALA A 12 9.18 -5.84 11.02
C ALA A 12 8.90 -4.74 9.98
N CYS A 13 8.12 -5.05 8.94
CA CYS A 13 7.70 -4.07 7.93
C CYS A 13 6.87 -2.94 8.56
N LEU A 14 5.91 -3.27 9.44
CA LEU A 14 5.08 -2.29 10.14
C LEU A 14 5.92 -1.39 11.05
N ALA A 15 6.83 -1.95 11.84
CA ALA A 15 7.72 -1.18 12.70
C ALA A 15 8.60 -0.20 11.91
N LEU A 16 9.05 -0.61 10.71
CA LEU A 16 9.77 0.28 9.80
C LEU A 16 8.88 1.43 9.29
N LEU A 17 7.65 1.12 8.87
CA LEU A 17 6.70 2.12 8.38
C LEU A 17 6.26 3.08 9.48
N ASP A 18 5.98 2.60 10.69
CA ASP A 18 5.61 3.40 11.86
C ASP A 18 6.72 4.41 12.23
N ARG A 19 7.99 4.03 12.00
CA ARG A 19 9.15 4.91 12.24
C ARG A 19 9.34 5.97 11.16
N LEU A 20 9.03 5.64 9.91
CA LEU A 20 9.34 6.49 8.75
C LEU A 20 8.15 7.32 8.25
N CYS A 21 6.93 6.93 8.60
CA CYS A 21 5.72 7.50 8.06
C CYS A 21 4.84 8.08 9.17
N ILE A 22 3.85 8.86 8.76
CA ILE A 22 2.78 9.35 9.63
C ILE A 22 1.55 8.48 9.40
N GLU A 23 0.78 8.17 10.44
CA GLU A 23 -0.51 7.50 10.26
C GLU A 23 -1.46 8.36 9.39
N HIS A 24 -2.11 7.73 8.42
CA HIS A 24 -3.08 8.39 7.58
C HIS A 24 -4.35 8.75 8.38
N PRO A 25 -5.02 9.91 8.16
CA PRO A 25 -6.22 10.32 8.91
C PRO A 25 -7.40 9.35 8.89
N ALA A 26 -7.43 8.44 7.90
CA ALA A 26 -8.40 7.35 7.83
C ALA A 26 -8.18 6.23 8.87
N GLY A 27 -7.10 6.33 9.64
CA GLY A 27 -6.67 5.36 10.65
C GLY A 27 -6.20 4.03 10.07
N HIS A 28 -5.49 3.24 10.85
CA HIS A 28 -5.23 1.83 10.52
C HIS A 28 -6.51 0.98 10.60
N GLN A 29 -6.62 -0.03 9.74
CA GLN A 29 -7.65 -1.06 9.85
C GLN A 29 -7.12 -2.23 10.67
N SER A 30 -7.59 -2.33 11.93
CA SER A 30 -7.14 -3.26 12.98
C SER A 30 -6.40 -4.52 12.50
N LYS A 31 -7.02 -5.39 11.69
CA LYS A 31 -6.39 -6.66 11.25
C LYS A 31 -5.86 -6.68 9.82
N LEU A 32 -6.35 -5.83 8.92
CA LEU A 32 -6.18 -6.06 7.48
C LEU A 32 -5.20 -5.12 6.80
N ALA A 33 -5.14 -3.86 7.22
CA ALA A 33 -4.32 -2.85 6.56
C ALA A 33 -3.80 -1.81 7.53
N ALA A 34 -2.56 -1.36 7.33
CA ALA A 34 -2.04 -0.14 7.91
C ALA A 34 -1.97 0.94 6.82
N ARG A 35 -2.27 2.18 7.18
CA ARG A 35 -2.41 3.30 6.25
C ARG A 35 -1.51 4.43 6.70
N TYR A 36 -0.66 4.89 5.81
CA TYR A 36 0.36 5.88 6.13
C TYR A 36 0.40 7.01 5.11
N ILE A 37 1.10 8.07 5.51
CA ILE A 37 1.54 9.18 4.67
C ILE A 37 3.05 9.25 4.80
N LEU A 38 3.74 9.11 3.66
CA LEU A 38 5.14 9.50 3.51
C LEU A 38 5.20 10.99 3.17
N ILE A 39 6.25 11.67 3.63
CA ILE A 39 6.55 13.04 3.22
C ILE A 39 7.87 13.01 2.46
N SER A 40 7.84 13.28 1.16
CA SER A 40 9.05 13.34 0.33
C SER A 40 9.95 14.50 0.77
N ARG A 41 11.19 14.54 0.26
CA ARG A 41 12.12 15.66 0.47
C ARG A 41 11.57 16.97 -0.08
N SER A 42 10.78 16.92 -1.16
CA SER A 42 10.06 18.08 -1.71
C SER A 42 8.85 18.51 -0.88
N GLY A 43 8.47 17.75 0.16
CA GLY A 43 7.34 18.03 1.04
C GLY A 43 6.00 17.47 0.53
N GLU A 44 6.02 16.70 -0.55
CA GLU A 44 4.84 16.02 -1.07
C GLU A 44 4.34 14.97 -0.08
N ARG A 45 3.02 14.92 0.13
CA ARG A 45 2.37 13.94 1.00
C ARG A 45 1.91 12.77 0.15
N ILE A 46 2.57 11.62 0.31
CA ILE A 46 2.36 10.44 -0.51
C ILE A 46 1.62 9.38 0.31
N PRO A 47 0.32 9.14 0.03
CA PRO A 47 -0.44 8.12 0.74
C PRO A 47 0.00 6.72 0.30
N ILE A 48 0.25 5.85 1.28
CA ILE A 48 0.57 4.44 1.06
C ILE A 48 -0.28 3.55 1.98
N MET A 49 -0.55 2.33 1.55
CA MET A 49 -1.21 1.32 2.37
C MET A 49 -0.41 0.03 2.39
N PHE A 50 -0.22 -0.54 3.57
CA PHE A 50 0.40 -1.84 3.76
C PHE A 50 -0.66 -2.88 4.16
N GLU A 51 -0.85 -3.90 3.34
CA GLU A 51 -1.80 -5.00 3.61
C GLU A 51 -1.15 -6.04 4.53
N LYS A 52 -1.71 -6.17 5.73
CA LYS A 52 -1.17 -6.96 6.83
C LYS A 52 -2.06 -8.13 7.24
N ALA A 53 -3.08 -8.47 6.44
CA ALA A 53 -3.93 -9.62 6.71
C ALA A 53 -3.09 -10.93 6.80
N PRO A 54 -3.35 -11.84 7.75
CA PRO A 54 -2.46 -13.00 7.98
C PRO A 54 -2.31 -13.96 6.79
N ASN A 55 -3.34 -14.04 5.94
CA ASN A 55 -3.47 -14.98 4.84
C ASN A 55 -3.01 -14.41 3.47
N VAL A 56 -2.53 -13.16 3.42
CA VAL A 56 -1.98 -12.56 2.21
C VAL A 56 -0.48 -12.28 2.38
N ALA A 57 0.23 -12.04 1.29
CA ALA A 57 1.62 -11.58 1.35
C ALA A 57 1.74 -10.18 1.99
N ALA A 58 2.95 -9.72 2.27
CA ALA A 58 3.19 -8.33 2.65
C ALA A 58 3.06 -7.48 1.38
N GLN A 59 1.99 -6.69 1.26
CA GLN A 59 1.72 -5.94 0.03
C GLN A 59 1.69 -4.45 0.32
N LEU A 60 2.45 -3.70 -0.47
CA LEU A 60 2.46 -2.24 -0.43
C LEU A 60 1.65 -1.70 -1.61
N TRP A 61 0.77 -0.77 -1.31
CA TRP A 61 -0.06 -0.07 -2.28
C TRP A 61 0.28 1.41 -2.29
N LEU A 62 0.38 1.98 -3.49
CA LEU A 62 0.61 3.40 -3.74
C LEU A 62 0.06 3.80 -5.11
N ARG A 63 -0.03 5.10 -5.38
CA ARG A 63 -0.45 5.62 -6.69
C ARG A 63 0.62 5.32 -7.75
N ALA A 64 0.17 4.98 -8.96
CA ALA A 64 1.03 4.59 -10.06
C ALA A 64 2.00 5.71 -10.51
N GLU A 65 1.69 6.97 -10.26
CA GLU A 65 2.60 8.07 -10.60
C GLU A 65 3.89 8.08 -9.76
N HIS A 66 3.82 7.64 -8.49
CA HIS A 66 4.98 7.58 -7.61
C HIS A 66 5.86 6.34 -7.88
N THR A 67 5.43 5.42 -8.75
CA THR A 67 6.24 4.25 -9.10
C THR A 67 7.26 4.54 -10.21
N ARG A 68 7.18 5.69 -10.88
CA ARG A 68 8.13 6.09 -11.93
C ARG A 68 9.56 6.21 -11.44
N HIS A 69 9.73 6.51 -10.15
CA HIS A 69 11.02 6.66 -9.48
C HIS A 69 11.57 5.33 -8.93
N LEU A 70 10.76 4.27 -8.95
CA LEU A 70 11.16 2.96 -8.49
C LEU A 70 12.08 2.33 -9.55
N GLY A 71 13.33 2.11 -9.17
CA GLY A 71 14.32 1.43 -10.02
C GLY A 71 13.90 0.00 -10.38
N LYS A 72 14.54 -0.57 -11.41
CA LYS A 72 14.36 -1.98 -11.76
C LYS A 72 14.78 -2.88 -10.59
N GLY A 73 14.07 -3.99 -10.39
CA GLY A 73 14.45 -5.03 -9.40
C GLY A 73 13.81 -4.89 -8.01
N LEU A 74 12.73 -4.11 -7.87
CA LEU A 74 11.98 -3.95 -6.62
C LEU A 74 10.84 -4.95 -6.44
N GLY A 75 10.95 -6.14 -7.06
CA GLY A 75 9.98 -7.23 -6.98
C GLY A 75 8.84 -7.15 -7.99
N GLU A 76 7.89 -8.09 -7.87
CA GLU A 76 6.71 -8.12 -8.73
C GLU A 76 5.78 -6.94 -8.43
N THR A 77 5.41 -6.22 -9.49
CA THR A 77 4.44 -5.13 -9.41
C THR A 77 3.21 -5.48 -10.23
N ARG A 78 2.04 -5.10 -9.73
CA ARG A 78 0.78 -5.24 -10.46
C ARG A 78 0.05 -3.91 -10.48
N SER A 79 -0.31 -3.46 -11.68
CA SER A 79 -1.11 -2.26 -11.89
C SER A 79 -2.59 -2.56 -11.71
N TYR A 80 -3.29 -1.62 -11.06
CA TYR A 80 -4.72 -1.64 -10.84
C TYR A 80 -5.29 -0.28 -11.28
N PRO A 81 -5.87 -0.19 -12.48
CA PRO A 81 -6.48 1.07 -12.91
C PRO A 81 -7.70 1.39 -12.03
N ALA A 82 -7.99 2.68 -11.84
CA ALA A 82 -9.01 3.15 -10.90
C ALA A 82 -10.37 2.46 -11.12
N HIS A 83 -10.79 2.29 -12.38
CA HIS A 83 -12.05 1.65 -12.72
C HIS A 83 -12.11 0.16 -12.30
N ALA A 84 -10.97 -0.53 -12.22
CA ALA A 84 -10.90 -1.93 -11.82
C ALA A 84 -10.99 -2.13 -10.29
N LEU A 85 -10.91 -1.06 -9.50
CA LEU A 85 -11.15 -1.10 -8.06
C LEU A 85 -12.63 -1.26 -7.72
N TYR A 86 -13.52 -0.98 -8.69
CA TYR A 86 -14.96 -1.11 -8.58
C TYR A 86 -15.43 -2.28 -9.44
N THR A 87 -15.71 -3.41 -8.81
CA THR A 87 -15.90 -4.69 -9.52
C THR A 87 -17.35 -5.00 -9.85
N GLU A 88 -18.30 -4.39 -9.14
CA GLU A 88 -19.73 -4.70 -9.23
C GLU A 88 -20.58 -3.42 -9.09
N LYS A 89 -21.89 -3.54 -9.33
CA LYS A 89 -22.89 -2.51 -9.00
C LYS A 89 -23.88 -3.09 -8.01
N ASP A 90 -24.31 -2.27 -7.05
CA ASP A 90 -25.38 -2.65 -6.12
C ASP A 90 -26.76 -2.65 -6.80
N GLU A 91 -27.80 -3.03 -6.07
CA GLU A 91 -29.20 -3.06 -6.55
C GLU A 91 -29.70 -1.70 -7.07
N LYS A 92 -29.03 -0.60 -6.70
CA LYS A 92 -29.33 0.77 -7.13
C LYS A 92 -28.40 1.26 -8.24
N GLY A 93 -27.58 0.38 -8.81
CA GLY A 93 -26.62 0.68 -9.87
C GLY A 93 -25.36 1.41 -9.41
N ARG A 94 -25.12 1.54 -8.10
CA ARG A 94 -23.94 2.24 -7.56
C ARG A 94 -22.72 1.31 -7.54
N PRO A 95 -21.54 1.79 -7.94
CA PRO A 95 -20.35 0.96 -8.01
C PRO A 95 -19.90 0.49 -6.61
N ILE A 96 -19.67 -0.81 -6.48
CA ILE A 96 -19.18 -1.48 -5.28
C ILE A 96 -17.66 -1.57 -5.35
N TYR A 97 -17.01 -1.05 -4.32
CA TYR A 97 -15.57 -1.20 -4.15
C TYR A 97 -15.25 -2.67 -3.87
N GLY A 98 -14.36 -3.25 -4.67
CA GLY A 98 -14.03 -4.67 -4.63
C GLY A 98 -13.25 -5.09 -3.37
N ARG A 99 -12.50 -6.19 -3.50
CA ARG A 99 -11.80 -6.87 -2.39
C ARG A 99 -10.79 -6.02 -1.61
N HIS A 100 -10.45 -4.82 -2.10
CA HIS A 100 -9.50 -3.90 -1.47
C HIS A 100 -10.17 -2.72 -0.75
N ALA A 101 -11.36 -2.95 -0.15
CA ALA A 101 -12.15 -1.91 0.51
C ALA A 101 -11.40 -1.08 1.58
N ALA A 102 -10.28 -1.58 2.10
CA ALA A 102 -9.37 -0.81 2.95
C ALA A 102 -8.88 0.49 2.29
N LEU A 103 -8.66 0.48 0.97
CA LEU A 103 -8.26 1.65 0.18
C LEU A 103 -9.39 2.68 0.03
N LYS A 104 -10.66 2.25 0.07
CA LYS A 104 -11.83 3.15 -0.07
C LYS A 104 -11.83 4.27 0.97
N ALA A 105 -11.28 4.01 2.16
CA ALA A 105 -11.20 5.01 3.23
C ALA A 105 -10.11 6.07 2.98
N MET A 106 -9.18 5.84 2.05
CA MET A 106 -8.13 6.77 1.64
C MET A 106 -8.59 7.49 0.38
N ARG A 107 -9.21 8.67 0.52
CA ARG A 107 -9.80 9.40 -0.62
C ARG A 107 -8.83 9.61 -1.78
N ASP A 108 -7.56 9.85 -1.46
CA ASP A 108 -6.47 10.10 -2.42
C ASP A 108 -6.03 8.84 -3.19
N MET A 109 -6.43 7.65 -2.72
CA MET A 109 -6.13 6.37 -3.36
C MET A 109 -7.37 5.68 -3.95
N ALA A 110 -8.56 5.94 -3.39
CA ALA A 110 -9.79 5.22 -3.72
C ALA A 110 -10.21 5.34 -5.20
N ASN A 111 -9.81 6.42 -5.87
CA ASN A 111 -10.14 6.68 -7.28
C ASN A 111 -8.89 6.90 -8.15
N ALA A 112 -7.73 6.44 -7.68
CA ALA A 112 -6.47 6.61 -8.40
C ALA A 112 -6.07 5.30 -9.11
N ASP A 113 -5.26 5.41 -10.15
CA ASP A 113 -4.51 4.26 -10.66
C ASP A 113 -3.46 3.87 -9.62
N LEU A 114 -3.46 2.60 -9.23
CA LEU A 114 -2.63 2.07 -8.17
C LEU A 114 -1.63 1.06 -8.69
N VAL A 115 -0.54 0.91 -7.95
CA VAL A 115 0.36 -0.22 -8.06
C VAL A 115 0.39 -0.95 -6.73
N LYS A 116 0.39 -2.27 -6.82
CA LYS A 116 0.63 -3.17 -5.72
C LYS A 116 2.00 -3.80 -5.89
N LEU A 117 2.84 -3.72 -4.86
CA LEU A 117 4.12 -4.41 -4.77
C LEU A 117 4.04 -5.48 -3.70
N GLU A 118 4.53 -6.67 -4.01
CA GLU A 118 4.80 -7.68 -2.99
C GLU A 118 6.17 -7.44 -2.37
N ILE A 119 6.22 -7.28 -1.05
CA ILE A 119 7.45 -7.13 -0.28
C ILE A 119 7.85 -8.52 0.19
N GLU A 120 9.05 -8.95 -0.19
CA GLU A 120 9.59 -10.28 0.09
C GLU A 120 10.64 -10.26 1.20
N TRP A 121 11.31 -9.12 1.41
CA TRP A 121 12.32 -8.92 2.43
C TRP A 121 12.42 -7.44 2.83
N ILE A 122 12.97 -7.16 4.02
CA ILE A 122 12.85 -5.83 4.64
C ILE A 122 13.57 -4.73 3.86
N GLY A 123 14.77 -4.99 3.32
CA GLY A 123 15.50 -3.98 2.58
C GLY A 123 14.92 -3.67 1.19
N GLN A 124 14.01 -4.49 0.67
CA GLN A 124 13.19 -4.12 -0.48
C GLN A 124 12.26 -2.97 -0.10
N LEU A 125 11.60 -3.07 1.06
CA LEU A 125 10.76 -2.00 1.59
C LEU A 125 11.59 -0.74 1.83
N GLU A 126 12.78 -0.86 2.45
CA GLU A 126 13.68 0.30 2.65
C GLU A 126 14.03 0.98 1.33
N ARG A 127 14.34 0.21 0.28
CA ARG A 127 14.63 0.76 -1.05
C ARG A 127 13.43 1.45 -1.69
N VAL A 128 12.23 0.85 -1.58
CA VAL A 128 11.00 1.46 -2.10
C VAL A 128 10.71 2.77 -1.38
N ILE A 129 10.78 2.77 -0.04
CA ILE A 129 10.54 3.98 0.76
C ILE A 129 11.59 5.05 0.47
N GLY A 130 12.89 4.68 0.42
CA GLY A 130 13.97 5.60 0.07
C GLY A 130 13.77 6.25 -1.31
N ALA A 131 13.44 5.45 -2.33
CA ALA A 131 13.18 5.95 -3.67
C ALA A 131 11.98 6.91 -3.75
N ILE A 132 10.97 6.72 -2.90
CA ILE A 132 9.81 7.63 -2.79
C ILE A 132 10.17 8.89 -2.00
N LEU A 133 11.00 8.78 -0.95
CA LEU A 133 11.41 9.92 -0.13
C LEU A 133 12.33 10.89 -0.90
N ASP A 134 13.11 10.38 -1.85
CA ASP A 134 14.06 11.16 -2.65
C ASP A 134 13.40 11.93 -3.83
N THR A 135 12.08 11.90 -3.96
CA THR A 135 11.30 12.71 -4.90
C THR A 135 10.92 14.08 -4.33
#